data_AF-A0A2H3CSE1-F1
#
_entry.id   AF-A0A2H3CSE1-F1
#
_cell.length_a   1.000
_cell.length_b   1.000
_cell.length_c   1.000
_cell.angle_alpha   90.00
_cell.angle_beta   90.00
_cell.angle_gamma   90.00
#
_symmetry.space_group_name_H-M   'P 1'
#
loop_
_entity.id
_entity.type
_entity.pdbx_description
1 polymer ?
#
loop_
_entity_poly.entity_id
_entity_poly.type
_entity_poly.pdbx_seq_one_letter_code
_entity_poly.pdbx_strand_id
1 'polypeptide(L)'
;MLPPVIWLELMQMARDDGTFAPIDIDSLDDFPMRLYKSLLPWQTHGLNATSPLVYFATAASEYFRKEFTVNLLNMFSVFDELTDKTSFLPTFTLVLAFVRYSLHRLSLSSFDADTQNTVVVALHDLYSYVMSKNLPDDQVATLCNLVEHIIIHSPVFKLGPEWTDTQMYLVDVYSAMVGIPPLFLPEHCPRHNFWPALRPLVEFLINQYDAPCNRSWFFLSPFDAMCNILGLGLRHGMETVYDVFLETRCLDVFGDHSLCPSLVSVINGYVAGLAAPHTSIDIQRHLDYLHEPENLFLACCILTTNGWNAFGKTPSVLEITPARLSGAICRDIRALASLRPSDPSWDQCRRKLRDLLQDDGGEFFVKQQKWTNHGFEVLKPEAIDEAKSNIRLVLDELDGFFSDSKNTNDHYSMHPRESMAWRFLGGIHQYLWYLRR
;
A
#
# COMPACT_ATOMS: atom_id res chain seq x y z
N MET A 1 -0.53 12.87 39.46
CA MET A 1 -0.90 14.02 38.61
C MET A 1 -0.41 15.28 39.30
N LEU A 2 0.19 16.21 38.58
CA LEU A 2 0.76 17.45 39.12
C LEU A 2 0.27 18.64 38.27
N PRO A 3 0.34 19.88 38.80
CA PRO A 3 0.15 21.07 37.97
C PRO A 3 1.21 21.12 36.86
N PRO A 4 0.88 21.63 35.64
CA PRO A 4 1.82 21.70 34.53
C PRO A 4 3.13 22.43 34.87
N VAL A 5 3.08 23.47 35.71
CA VAL A 5 4.27 24.21 36.15
C VAL A 5 5.25 23.34 36.95
N ILE A 6 4.74 22.46 37.81
CA ILE A 6 5.58 21.54 38.59
C ILE A 6 6.22 20.51 37.67
N TRP A 7 5.49 20.02 36.66
CA TRP A 7 6.08 19.13 35.65
C TRP A 7 7.20 19.80 34.85
N LEU A 8 7.03 21.09 34.51
CA LEU A 8 8.05 21.86 33.81
C LEU A 8 9.31 22.03 34.66
N GLU A 9 9.16 22.40 35.94
CA GLU A 9 10.29 22.51 36.88
C GLU A 9 11.04 21.18 37.04
N LEU A 10 10.31 20.07 37.20
CA LEU A 10 10.91 18.73 37.27
C LEU A 10 11.66 18.34 35.99
N MET A 11 11.13 18.70 34.82
CA MET A 11 11.82 18.47 33.55
C MET A 11 13.09 19.31 33.43
N GLN A 12 13.08 20.57 33.89
CA GLN A 12 14.27 21.42 33.90
C GLN A 12 15.33 20.88 34.85
N MET A 13 14.95 20.47 36.05
CA MET A 13 15.86 19.79 36.98
C MET A 13 16.47 18.52 36.37
N ALA A 14 15.64 17.67 35.75
CA ALA A 14 16.11 16.46 35.08
C ALA A 14 17.10 16.77 33.95
N ARG A 15 16.88 17.84 33.18
CA ARG A 15 17.81 18.32 32.16
C ARG A 15 19.14 18.75 32.76
N ASP A 16 19.10 19.55 33.81
CA ASP A 16 20.30 20.08 34.45
C ASP A 16 21.11 18.95 35.13
N ASP A 17 20.44 17.86 35.55
CA ASP A 17 21.04 16.61 36.05
C ASP A 17 21.61 15.71 34.93
N GLY A 18 21.46 16.09 33.65
CA GLY A 18 21.99 15.34 32.51
C GLY A 18 21.09 14.22 31.99
N THR A 19 19.83 14.13 32.42
CA THR A 19 18.87 13.09 31.97
C THR A 19 18.68 13.08 30.45
N PHE A 20 18.81 14.25 29.81
CA PHE A 20 18.68 14.41 28.36
C PHE A 20 20.03 14.50 27.64
N ALA A 21 21.13 14.07 28.26
CA ALA A 21 22.42 13.97 27.59
C ALA A 21 22.33 13.01 26.39
N PRO A 22 23.19 13.16 25.37
CA PRO A 22 23.23 12.26 24.23
C PRO A 22 23.35 10.80 24.67
N ILE A 23 22.51 9.94 24.08
CA ILE A 23 22.49 8.50 24.40
C ILE A 23 23.82 7.86 23.99
N ASP A 24 24.33 6.99 24.85
CA ASP A 24 25.38 6.05 24.51
C ASP A 24 24.81 4.97 23.56
N ILE A 25 25.35 4.90 22.35
CA ILE A 25 24.85 4.03 21.27
C ILE A 25 24.90 2.55 21.62
N ASP A 26 25.80 2.15 22.51
CA ASP A 26 25.96 0.74 22.91
C ASP A 26 25.15 0.42 24.18
N SER A 27 24.48 1.43 24.77
CA SER A 27 23.68 1.25 25.97
C SER A 27 22.38 0.52 25.68
N LEU A 28 22.08 -0.46 26.55
CA LEU A 28 20.80 -1.16 26.60
C LEU A 28 19.78 -0.50 27.54
N ASP A 29 20.03 0.73 28.00
CA ASP A 29 19.07 1.48 28.83
C ASP A 29 17.72 1.69 28.10
N ASP A 30 16.63 1.29 28.75
CA ASP A 30 15.27 1.40 28.22
C ASP A 30 14.67 2.78 28.45
N PHE A 31 15.28 3.62 29.29
CA PHE A 31 14.71 4.90 29.68
C PHE A 31 14.31 5.78 28.48
N PRO A 32 15.16 6.01 27.44
CA PRO A 32 14.77 6.80 26.28
C PRO A 32 13.56 6.23 25.53
N MET A 33 13.46 4.90 25.48
CA MET A 33 12.39 4.17 24.79
C MET A 33 11.05 4.35 25.53
N ARG A 34 11.07 4.17 26.86
CA ARG A 34 9.89 4.36 27.72
C ARG A 34 9.45 5.82 27.77
N LEU A 35 10.41 6.73 27.82
CA LEU A 35 10.16 8.16 27.80
C LEU A 35 9.44 8.55 26.51
N TYR A 36 9.94 8.13 25.35
CA TYR A 36 9.27 8.42 24.07
C TYR A 36 7.88 7.78 23.99
N LYS A 37 7.73 6.50 24.34
CA LYS A 37 6.42 5.79 24.35
C LYS A 37 5.37 6.52 25.19
N SER A 38 5.76 7.09 26.33
CA SER A 38 4.83 7.81 27.20
C SER A 38 4.19 9.03 26.52
N LEU A 39 4.70 9.44 25.35
CA LEU A 39 4.29 10.62 24.58
C LEU A 39 3.37 10.30 23.40
N LEU A 40 3.00 9.03 23.21
CA LEU A 40 1.97 8.59 22.28
C LEU A 40 0.70 9.49 22.22
N PRO A 41 0.24 10.14 23.31
CA PRO A 41 -0.87 11.09 23.24
C PRO A 41 -0.63 12.34 22.37
N TRP A 42 0.57 12.56 21.82
CA TRP A 42 0.89 13.76 21.02
C TRP A 42 0.08 13.89 19.73
N GLN A 43 -0.54 12.80 19.27
CA GLN A 43 -1.25 12.75 18.00
C GLN A 43 -2.75 12.46 18.13
N THR A 44 -3.18 11.78 19.21
CA THR A 44 -4.59 11.41 19.41
C THR A 44 -5.28 12.42 20.32
N HIS A 45 -5.78 13.49 19.69
CA HIS A 45 -6.63 14.53 20.26
C HIS A 45 -5.96 15.44 21.31
N GLY A 46 -6.11 16.75 21.10
CA GLY A 46 -5.95 17.73 22.16
C GLY A 46 -6.93 17.38 23.26
N LEU A 47 -6.45 16.68 24.29
CA LEU A 47 -7.19 16.47 25.50
C LEU A 47 -7.32 17.87 26.10
N ASN A 48 -8.47 18.51 25.88
CA ASN A 48 -8.87 19.71 26.61
C ASN A 48 -9.04 19.30 28.08
N ALA A 49 -7.91 19.08 28.76
CA ALA A 49 -7.86 18.78 30.16
C ALA A 49 -8.24 20.08 30.88
N THR A 50 -9.52 20.19 31.24
CA THR A 50 -10.05 21.25 32.08
C THR A 50 -9.61 21.11 33.54
N SER A 51 -8.89 20.03 33.87
CA SER A 51 -8.35 19.74 35.20
C SER A 51 -7.06 20.52 35.46
N PRO A 52 -6.90 21.14 36.65
CA PRO A 52 -5.66 21.82 37.05
C PRO A 52 -4.50 20.86 37.30
N LEU A 53 -4.77 19.55 37.42
CA LEU A 53 -3.78 18.50 37.57
C LEU A 53 -3.79 17.62 36.32
N VAL A 54 -2.60 17.32 35.81
CA VAL A 54 -2.43 16.52 34.61
C VAL A 54 -1.33 15.47 34.81
N TYR A 55 -1.34 14.44 33.97
CA TYR A 55 -0.22 13.51 33.85
C TYR A 55 0.93 14.15 33.06
N PHE A 56 2.15 13.65 33.25
CA PHE A 56 3.33 14.17 32.56
C PHE A 56 3.16 14.21 31.03
N ALA A 57 2.63 13.13 30.43
CA ALA A 57 2.40 13.06 28.99
C ALA A 57 1.55 14.21 28.45
N THR A 58 0.44 14.52 29.13
CA THR A 58 -0.44 15.65 28.82
C THR A 58 0.24 16.99 29.09
N ALA A 59 1.01 17.09 30.18
CA ALA A 59 1.76 18.29 30.50
C ALA A 59 2.78 18.63 29.40
N ALA A 60 3.53 17.61 28.96
CA ALA A 60 4.53 17.69 27.92
C ALA A 60 3.92 17.98 26.55
N SER A 61 2.76 17.41 26.21
CA SER A 61 2.10 17.63 24.92
C SER A 61 1.48 19.02 24.81
N GLU A 62 0.79 19.50 25.85
CA GLU A 62 -0.04 20.70 25.79
C GLU A 62 0.68 21.97 26.26
N TYR A 63 1.57 21.88 27.25
CA TYR A 63 2.07 23.08 27.95
C TYR A 63 3.53 23.42 27.63
N PHE A 64 4.40 22.43 27.46
CA PHE A 64 5.84 22.67 27.24
C PHE A 64 6.46 21.81 26.12
N ARG A 65 5.65 21.48 25.11
CA ARG A 65 6.04 20.67 23.95
C ARG A 65 7.34 21.09 23.30
N LYS A 66 7.53 22.40 23.12
CA LYS A 66 8.73 22.95 22.46
C LYS A 66 10.00 22.64 23.25
N GLU A 67 10.00 22.95 24.55
CA GLU A 67 11.18 22.74 25.40
C GLU A 67 11.50 21.25 25.53
N PHE A 68 10.47 20.43 25.68
CA PHE A 68 10.66 18.99 25.77
C PHE A 68 11.11 18.35 24.44
N THR A 69 10.63 18.83 23.29
CA THR A 69 11.12 18.39 21.97
C THR A 69 12.62 18.70 21.82
N VAL A 70 13.08 19.87 22.27
CA VAL A 70 14.51 20.23 22.25
C VAL A 70 15.31 19.30 23.15
N ASN A 71 14.81 19.01 24.34
CA ASN A 71 15.48 18.08 25.27
C ASN A 71 15.58 16.66 24.69
N LEU A 72 14.52 16.16 24.06
CA LEU A 72 14.57 14.85 23.40
C LEU A 72 15.49 14.84 22.18
N LEU A 73 15.51 15.90 21.37
CA LEU A 73 16.46 16.02 20.27
C LEU A 73 17.91 16.01 20.78
N ASN A 74 18.20 16.65 21.90
CA ASN A 74 19.52 16.58 22.52
C ASN A 74 19.88 15.14 22.93
N MET A 75 18.92 14.42 23.53
CA MET A 75 19.07 13.02 23.92
C MET A 75 19.32 12.11 22.70
N PHE A 76 18.58 12.30 21.61
CA PHE A 76 18.71 11.50 20.37
C PHE A 76 19.69 12.09 19.35
N SER A 77 20.50 13.08 19.72
CA SER A 77 21.35 13.85 18.79
C SER A 77 22.32 12.99 17.98
N VAL A 78 22.78 11.85 18.52
CA VAL A 78 23.65 10.90 17.80
C VAL A 78 22.95 10.27 16.59
N PHE A 79 21.62 10.21 16.60
CA PHE A 79 20.79 9.67 15.52
C PHE A 79 20.15 10.78 14.67
N ASP A 80 20.44 12.06 14.96
CA ASP A 80 19.96 13.20 14.20
C ASP A 80 20.92 13.55 13.05
N GLU A 81 20.67 12.95 11.89
CA GLU A 81 21.38 13.27 10.63
C GLU A 81 20.99 14.65 10.04
N LEU A 82 20.05 15.37 10.68
CA LEU A 82 19.48 16.62 10.18
C LEU A 82 19.87 17.82 11.04
N THR A 83 20.90 17.68 11.87
CA THR A 83 21.46 18.73 12.74
C THR A 83 21.76 20.03 11.98
N ASP A 84 22.14 19.94 10.70
CA ASP A 84 22.41 21.09 9.83
C ASP A 84 21.14 21.69 9.17
N LYS A 85 19.99 21.01 9.22
CA LYS A 85 18.74 21.42 8.55
C LYS A 85 17.78 22.11 9.52
N THR A 86 18.05 23.39 9.79
CA THR A 86 17.21 24.22 10.68
C THR A 86 15.82 24.55 10.12
N SER A 87 15.54 24.25 8.84
CA SER A 87 14.24 24.45 8.19
C SER A 87 13.19 23.41 8.56
N PHE A 88 13.58 22.29 9.19
CA PHE A 88 12.67 21.18 9.47
C PHE A 88 11.93 21.42 10.80
N LEU A 89 10.68 20.96 10.88
CA LEU A 89 9.94 21.05 12.14
C LEU A 89 10.64 20.16 13.18
N PRO A 90 10.96 20.66 14.39
CA PRO A 90 11.70 19.87 15.39
C PRO A 90 11.03 18.54 15.74
N THR A 91 9.70 18.46 15.70
CA THR A 91 8.97 17.21 15.93
C THR A 91 9.17 16.19 14.82
N PHE A 92 9.35 16.62 13.57
CA PHE A 92 9.67 15.73 12.45
C PHE A 92 11.08 15.16 12.61
N THR A 93 12.04 16.04 12.88
CA THR A 93 13.43 15.65 13.17
C THR A 93 13.48 14.65 14.32
N LEU A 94 12.73 14.89 15.39
CA LEU A 94 12.65 14.00 16.55
C LEU A 94 12.11 12.61 16.19
N VAL A 95 11.01 12.53 15.43
CA VAL A 95 10.44 11.25 14.99
C VAL A 95 11.48 10.48 14.16
N LEU A 96 12.17 11.13 13.22
CA LEU A 96 13.19 10.48 12.40
C LEU A 96 14.38 9.97 13.22
N ALA A 97 14.91 10.81 14.12
CA ALA A 97 16.00 10.42 15.02
C ALA A 97 15.57 9.24 15.92
N PHE A 98 14.33 9.25 16.39
CA PHE A 98 13.79 8.17 17.21
C PHE A 98 13.57 6.86 16.45
N VAL A 99 13.10 6.92 15.20
CA VAL A 99 12.99 5.73 14.33
C VAL A 99 14.39 5.13 14.12
N ARG A 100 15.40 5.95 13.80
CA ARG A 100 16.80 5.49 13.67
C ARG A 100 17.33 4.86 14.95
N TYR A 101 17.13 5.51 16.09
CA TYR A 101 17.48 4.96 17.40
C TYR A 101 16.81 3.60 17.64
N SER A 102 15.52 3.49 17.34
CA SER A 102 14.74 2.26 17.54
C SER A 102 15.25 1.11 16.66
N LEU A 103 15.60 1.40 15.41
CA LEU A 103 16.19 0.43 14.49
C LEU A 103 17.59 0.00 14.92
N HIS A 104 18.41 0.93 15.40
CA HIS A 104 19.71 0.63 15.98
C HIS A 104 19.58 -0.28 17.20
N ARG A 105 18.64 0.04 18.11
CA ARG A 105 18.32 -0.81 19.28
C ARG A 105 17.89 -2.22 18.87
N LEU A 106 17.02 -2.34 17.87
CA LEU A 106 16.63 -3.65 17.31
C LEU A 106 17.83 -4.46 16.77
N SER A 107 18.88 -3.80 16.29
CA SER A 107 20.09 -4.48 15.82
C SER A 107 21.00 -4.96 16.95
N LEU A 108 20.94 -4.32 18.13
CA LEU A 108 21.77 -4.62 19.30
C LEU A 108 21.13 -5.64 20.24
N SER A 109 19.81 -5.62 20.41
CA SER A 109 19.09 -6.51 21.34
C SER A 109 18.52 -7.74 20.63
N SER A 110 18.35 -8.83 21.38
CA SER A 110 17.43 -9.89 20.94
C SER A 110 16.04 -9.28 20.82
N PHE A 111 15.38 -9.50 19.68
CA PHE A 111 14.01 -9.08 19.36
C PHE A 111 13.01 -9.33 20.51
N ASP A 112 12.91 -8.39 21.45
CA ASP A 112 11.91 -8.43 22.51
C ASP A 112 10.64 -7.68 22.09
N ALA A 113 9.51 -8.11 22.65
CA ALA A 113 8.20 -7.57 22.30
C ALA A 113 8.06 -6.08 22.63
N ASP A 114 8.77 -5.58 23.65
CA ASP A 114 8.68 -4.17 24.03
C ASP A 114 9.38 -3.28 22.99
N THR A 115 10.55 -3.68 22.51
CA THR A 115 11.30 -2.99 21.46
C THR A 115 10.50 -2.97 20.16
N GLN A 116 9.92 -4.11 19.75
CA GLN A 116 9.02 -4.18 18.59
C GLN A 116 7.84 -3.21 18.70
N ASN A 117 7.15 -3.22 19.85
CA ASN A 117 6.03 -2.32 20.09
C ASN A 117 6.47 -0.85 20.02
N THR A 118 7.70 -0.50 20.43
CA THR A 118 8.15 0.88 20.28
C THR A 118 8.39 1.28 18.84
N VAL A 119 8.95 0.38 18.03
CA VAL A 119 9.21 0.67 16.62
C VAL A 119 7.89 0.86 15.88
N VAL A 120 6.89 0.04 16.21
CA VAL A 120 5.50 0.20 15.73
C VAL A 120 4.97 1.60 16.05
N VAL A 121 5.12 2.04 17.29
CA VAL A 121 4.71 3.39 17.73
C VAL A 121 5.42 4.49 16.93
N ALA A 122 6.72 4.37 16.72
CA ALA A 122 7.50 5.34 15.96
C ALA A 122 7.07 5.40 14.48
N LEU A 123 6.79 4.24 13.87
CA LEU A 123 6.31 4.16 12.49
C LEU A 123 4.87 4.69 12.35
N HIS A 124 4.01 4.47 13.34
CA HIS A 124 2.68 5.07 13.39
C HIS A 124 2.75 6.60 13.45
N ASP A 125 3.65 7.16 14.28
CA ASP A 125 3.87 8.60 14.33
C ASP A 125 4.32 9.17 12.99
N LEU A 126 5.20 8.43 12.30
CA LEU A 126 5.71 8.76 10.98
C LEU A 126 4.59 8.74 9.93
N TYR A 127 3.78 7.68 9.91
CA TYR A 127 2.62 7.53 9.03
C TYR A 127 1.65 8.71 9.20
N SER A 128 1.30 9.03 10.43
CA SER A 128 0.42 10.16 10.74
C SER A 128 1.00 11.50 10.30
N TYR A 129 2.33 11.65 10.35
CA TYR A 129 3.01 12.85 9.87
C TYR A 129 2.93 12.99 8.34
N VAL A 130 3.18 11.90 7.61
CA VAL A 130 3.04 11.84 6.14
C VAL A 130 1.59 12.10 5.72
N MET A 131 0.63 11.53 6.43
CA MET A 131 -0.79 11.68 6.13
C MET A 131 -1.34 13.08 6.41
N SER A 132 -0.93 13.70 7.51
CA SER A 132 -1.53 14.96 7.98
C SER A 132 -0.91 16.23 7.39
N LYS A 133 0.24 16.12 6.71
CA LYS A 133 1.01 17.29 6.24
C LYS A 133 1.30 17.20 4.74
N ASN A 134 1.21 18.34 4.07
CA ASN A 134 1.86 18.53 2.79
C ASN A 134 3.35 18.75 3.07
N LEU A 135 4.11 17.66 3.07
CA LEU A 135 5.55 17.71 3.33
C LEU A 135 6.26 18.41 2.15
N PRO A 136 7.22 19.31 2.43
CA PRO A 136 8.07 19.84 1.37
C PRO A 136 9.02 18.75 0.82
N ASP A 137 9.49 18.94 -0.41
CA ASP A 137 10.27 17.92 -1.15
C ASP A 137 11.54 17.47 -0.42
N ASP A 138 12.17 18.34 0.38
CA ASP A 138 13.37 18.03 1.16
C ASP A 138 13.08 17.07 2.34
N GLN A 139 11.91 17.21 2.98
CA GLN A 139 11.43 16.28 4.01
C GLN A 139 11.03 14.95 3.39
N VAL A 140 10.40 14.97 2.21
CA VAL A 140 10.08 13.76 1.45
C VAL A 140 11.35 13.00 1.09
N ALA A 141 12.35 13.66 0.50
CA ALA A 141 13.64 13.03 0.18
C ALA A 141 14.33 12.43 1.42
N THR A 142 14.19 13.07 2.58
CA THR A 142 14.74 12.56 3.84
C THR A 142 14.01 11.31 4.32
N LEU A 143 12.67 11.30 4.26
CA LEU A 143 11.85 10.12 4.57
C LEU A 143 12.17 8.95 3.64
N CYS A 144 12.30 9.25 2.37
CA CYS A 144 12.67 8.32 1.32
C CYS A 144 13.97 7.59 1.63
N ASN A 145 15.03 8.31 1.99
CA ASN A 145 16.30 7.71 2.39
C ASN A 145 16.15 6.84 3.65
N LEU A 146 15.34 7.26 4.63
CA LEU A 146 15.09 6.47 5.83
C LEU A 146 14.35 5.17 5.49
N VAL A 147 13.26 5.23 4.72
CA VAL A 147 12.45 4.07 4.33
C VAL A 147 13.28 3.10 3.48
N GLU A 148 14.06 3.62 2.52
CA GLU A 148 15.01 2.82 1.76
C GLU A 148 16.01 2.09 2.66
N HIS A 149 16.62 2.82 3.60
CA HIS A 149 17.54 2.22 4.55
C HIS A 149 16.87 1.14 5.40
N ILE A 150 15.63 1.35 5.84
CA ILE A 150 14.88 0.34 6.60
C ILE A 150 14.62 -0.90 5.73
N ILE A 151 14.14 -0.73 4.50
CA ILE A 151 13.81 -1.84 3.61
C ILE A 151 15.04 -2.67 3.26
N ILE A 152 16.16 -2.01 2.95
CA ILE A 152 17.37 -2.69 2.46
C ILE A 152 18.22 -3.25 3.59
N HIS A 153 18.41 -2.48 4.67
CA HIS A 153 19.44 -2.77 5.67
C HIS A 153 18.89 -3.24 7.02
N SER A 154 17.62 -2.96 7.34
CA SER A 154 17.07 -3.29 8.65
C SER A 154 16.87 -4.81 8.82
N PRO A 155 17.11 -5.35 10.02
CA PRO A 155 16.69 -6.70 10.35
C PRO A 155 15.16 -6.88 10.29
N VAL A 156 14.37 -5.79 10.28
CA VAL A 156 12.89 -5.81 10.24
C VAL A 156 12.33 -6.65 9.08
N PHE A 157 12.96 -6.63 7.89
CA PHE A 157 12.52 -7.46 6.75
C PHE A 157 13.16 -8.85 6.70
N LYS A 158 14.02 -9.18 7.66
CA LYS A 158 14.61 -10.52 7.82
C LYS A 158 13.88 -11.34 8.89
N LEU A 159 12.78 -10.81 9.44
CA LEU A 159 12.02 -11.44 10.52
C LEU A 159 11.06 -12.48 9.98
N GLY A 160 11.36 -13.74 10.29
CA GLY A 160 10.40 -14.85 10.36
C GLY A 160 9.58 -15.15 9.09
N PRO A 161 8.74 -16.19 9.16
CA PRO A 161 7.78 -16.52 8.11
C PRO A 161 6.42 -15.83 8.28
N GLU A 162 6.30 -14.86 9.21
CA GLU A 162 5.03 -14.20 9.55
C GLU A 162 5.16 -12.68 9.43
N TRP A 163 4.06 -12.01 9.07
CA TRP A 163 4.02 -10.56 9.07
C TRP A 163 4.03 -10.03 10.51
N THR A 164 5.02 -9.18 10.81
CA THR A 164 5.10 -8.46 12.07
C THR A 164 4.40 -7.10 11.96
N ASP A 165 3.82 -6.62 13.07
CA ASP A 165 3.20 -5.28 13.13
C ASP A 165 4.16 -4.18 12.62
N THR A 166 5.46 -4.31 12.88
CA THR A 166 6.49 -3.38 12.38
C THR A 166 6.56 -3.34 10.86
N GLN A 167 6.55 -4.50 10.19
CA GLN A 167 6.56 -4.58 8.73
C GLN A 167 5.28 -3.97 8.15
N MET A 168 4.13 -4.22 8.79
CA MET A 168 2.83 -3.70 8.35
C MET A 168 2.80 -2.16 8.40
N TYR A 169 3.17 -1.57 9.54
CA TYR A 169 3.21 -0.11 9.68
C TYR A 169 4.18 0.55 8.71
N LEU A 170 5.27 -0.12 8.35
CA LEU A 170 6.18 0.40 7.35
C LEU A 170 5.58 0.39 5.94
N VAL A 171 4.81 -0.64 5.58
CA VAL A 171 4.03 -0.66 4.34
C VAL A 171 2.97 0.46 4.32
N ASP A 172 2.35 0.76 5.46
CA ASP A 172 1.42 1.89 5.59
C ASP A 172 2.13 3.24 5.40
N VAL A 173 3.30 3.43 6.04
CA VAL A 173 4.15 4.61 5.82
C VAL A 173 4.50 4.75 4.33
N TYR A 174 4.94 3.66 3.71
CA TYR A 174 5.27 3.63 2.28
C TYR A 174 4.06 4.02 1.42
N SER A 175 2.90 3.43 1.70
CA SER A 175 1.63 3.70 1.02
C SER A 175 1.24 5.17 1.11
N ALA A 176 1.36 5.76 2.29
CA ALA A 176 1.10 7.18 2.51
C ALA A 176 2.07 8.08 1.73
N MET A 177 3.35 7.70 1.67
CA MET A 177 4.38 8.45 0.94
C MET A 177 4.13 8.47 -0.57
N VAL A 178 3.74 7.34 -1.16
CA VAL A 178 3.41 7.26 -2.58
C VAL A 178 2.02 7.83 -2.92
N GLY A 179 1.26 8.27 -1.91
CA GLY A 179 0.00 8.98 -2.08
C GLY A 179 -1.23 8.09 -2.20
N ILE A 180 -1.19 6.84 -1.71
CA ILE A 180 -2.39 6.02 -1.61
C ILE A 180 -3.25 6.58 -0.48
N PRO A 181 -4.46 7.09 -0.79
CA PRO A 181 -5.33 7.59 0.25
C PRO A 181 -5.77 6.43 1.16
N PRO A 182 -5.90 6.65 2.48
CA PRO A 182 -6.72 5.77 3.30
C PRO A 182 -8.14 5.77 2.72
N LEU A 183 -8.85 4.64 2.89
CA LEU A 183 -10.11 4.19 2.28
C LEU A 183 -11.29 5.20 2.09
N PHE A 184 -11.14 6.49 2.41
CA PHE A 184 -12.19 7.49 2.44
C PHE A 184 -11.88 8.81 1.70
N LEU A 185 -10.75 8.93 1.00
CA LEU A 185 -10.40 10.16 0.26
C LEU A 185 -10.23 9.89 -1.24
N PRO A 186 -10.62 10.83 -2.12
CA PRO A 186 -10.47 10.67 -3.57
C PRO A 186 -9.04 10.31 -3.95
N GLU A 187 -8.85 9.57 -5.05
CA GLU A 187 -7.55 9.25 -5.64
C GLU A 187 -6.68 10.52 -5.69
N HIS A 188 -5.68 10.60 -4.81
CA HIS A 188 -4.67 11.64 -4.89
C HIS A 188 -3.64 11.14 -5.90
N CYS A 189 -3.23 11.99 -6.84
CA CYS A 189 -2.07 11.69 -7.66
C CYS A 189 -0.87 11.41 -6.74
N PRO A 190 0.02 10.46 -7.11
CA PRO A 190 1.27 10.29 -6.40
C PRO A 190 1.93 11.65 -6.27
N ARG A 191 2.12 12.09 -5.02
CA ARG A 191 2.58 13.45 -4.74
C ARG A 191 4.01 13.65 -5.22
N HIS A 192 4.77 12.57 -5.35
CA HIS A 192 6.18 12.56 -5.72
C HIS A 192 6.49 11.34 -6.60
N ASN A 193 7.39 11.50 -7.57
CA ASN A 193 7.91 10.41 -8.43
C ASN A 193 9.01 9.61 -7.72
N PHE A 194 8.76 9.17 -6.49
CA PHE A 194 9.80 8.54 -5.68
C PHE A 194 9.32 7.21 -5.11
N TRP A 195 10.06 6.13 -5.41
CA TRP A 195 9.70 4.74 -5.12
C TRP A 195 10.91 4.02 -4.49
N PRO A 196 11.29 4.36 -3.23
CA PRO A 196 12.51 3.85 -2.60
C PRO A 196 12.45 2.34 -2.44
N ALA A 197 13.52 1.61 -2.75
CA ALA A 197 13.61 0.18 -2.48
C ALA A 197 12.36 -0.65 -2.91
N LEU A 198 11.67 -0.22 -3.97
CA LEU A 198 10.44 -0.87 -4.42
C LEU A 198 10.67 -2.34 -4.77
N ARG A 199 11.78 -2.66 -5.45
CA ARG A 199 12.10 -4.04 -5.84
C ARG A 199 12.24 -4.96 -4.62
N PRO A 200 13.11 -4.68 -3.62
CA PRO A 200 13.16 -5.45 -2.39
C PRO A 200 11.80 -5.61 -1.69
N LEU A 201 10.97 -4.55 -1.68
CA LEU A 201 9.66 -4.59 -1.05
C LEU A 201 8.68 -5.53 -1.80
N VAL A 202 8.69 -5.51 -3.13
CA VAL A 202 7.90 -6.41 -3.98
C VAL A 202 8.39 -7.85 -3.86
N GLU A 203 9.70 -8.07 -3.89
CA GLU A 203 10.29 -9.40 -3.68
C GLU A 203 9.93 -9.96 -2.29
N PHE A 204 9.99 -9.13 -1.26
CA PHE A 204 9.56 -9.50 0.09
C PHE A 204 8.08 -9.90 0.11
N LEU A 205 7.20 -9.11 -0.53
CA LEU A 205 5.78 -9.41 -0.64
C LEU A 205 5.53 -10.76 -1.32
N ILE A 206 6.19 -11.01 -2.45
CA ILE A 206 6.06 -12.26 -3.20
C ILE A 206 6.44 -13.45 -2.31
N ASN A 207 7.51 -13.33 -1.53
CA ASN A 207 8.00 -14.39 -0.65
C ASN A 207 7.14 -14.60 0.61
N GLN A 208 6.45 -13.56 1.06
CA GLN A 208 5.64 -13.55 2.29
C GLN A 208 4.14 -13.49 1.98
N TYR A 209 3.76 -13.87 0.76
CA TYR A 209 2.38 -13.81 0.29
C TYR A 209 1.47 -14.68 1.18
N ASP A 210 1.88 -15.92 1.43
CA ASP A 210 1.13 -16.92 2.22
C ASP A 210 1.30 -16.75 3.75
N ALA A 211 2.08 -15.76 4.19
CA ALA A 211 2.43 -15.59 5.59
C ALA A 211 1.22 -15.13 6.42
N PRO A 212 0.95 -15.75 7.58
CA PRO A 212 -0.13 -15.30 8.46
C PRO A 212 0.14 -13.88 8.97
N CYS A 213 -0.94 -13.13 9.20
CA CYS A 213 -0.89 -11.74 9.64
C CYS A 213 -1.97 -11.51 10.71
N ASN A 214 -1.60 -10.90 11.84
CA ASN A 214 -2.53 -10.59 12.92
C ASN A 214 -3.27 -9.26 12.65
N ARG A 215 -4.56 -9.32 12.32
CA ARG A 215 -5.35 -8.18 11.83
C ARG A 215 -5.81 -7.18 12.91
N SER A 216 -5.31 -7.27 14.14
CA SER A 216 -5.96 -6.63 15.29
C SER A 216 -6.05 -5.09 15.26
N TRP A 217 -5.27 -4.40 14.41
CA TRP A 217 -5.24 -2.93 14.35
C TRP A 217 -5.23 -2.30 12.95
N PHE A 218 -5.21 -3.09 11.87
CA PHE A 218 -4.89 -2.60 10.52
C PHE A 218 -6.08 -2.55 9.59
N PHE A 219 -6.08 -1.54 8.70
CA PHE A 219 -7.17 -1.27 7.75
C PHE A 219 -7.12 -2.12 6.47
N LEU A 220 -5.95 -2.66 6.11
CA LEU A 220 -5.72 -3.49 4.92
C LEU A 220 -4.74 -4.62 5.25
N SER A 221 -4.82 -5.74 4.53
CA SER A 221 -3.72 -6.71 4.58
C SER A 221 -2.47 -6.12 3.90
N PRO A 222 -1.26 -6.54 4.28
CA PRO A 222 -0.03 -6.04 3.65
C PRO A 222 -0.01 -6.30 2.14
N PHE A 223 -0.56 -7.44 1.72
CA PHE A 223 -0.72 -7.77 0.32
C PHE A 223 -1.65 -6.79 -0.41
N ASP A 224 -2.80 -6.44 0.18
CA ASP A 224 -3.74 -5.49 -0.40
C ASP A 224 -3.12 -4.08 -0.53
N ALA A 225 -2.41 -3.63 0.51
CA ALA A 225 -1.72 -2.36 0.51
C ALA A 225 -0.68 -2.29 -0.64
N MET A 226 0.12 -3.34 -0.80
CA MET A 226 1.10 -3.42 -1.89
C MET A 226 0.47 -3.51 -3.28
N CYS A 227 -0.65 -4.23 -3.43
CA CYS A 227 -1.41 -4.23 -4.68
C CYS A 227 -1.88 -2.82 -5.05
N ASN A 228 -2.31 -2.02 -4.06
CA ASN A 228 -2.69 -0.63 -4.27
C ASN A 228 -1.47 0.23 -4.64
N ILE A 229 -0.31 0.01 -4.01
CA ILE A 229 0.97 0.66 -4.36
C ILE A 229 1.33 0.40 -5.82
N LEU A 230 1.36 -0.87 -6.22
CA LEU A 230 1.69 -1.26 -7.59
C LEU A 230 0.65 -0.74 -8.58
N GLY A 231 -0.64 -0.94 -8.31
CA GLY A 231 -1.72 -0.49 -9.19
C GLY A 231 -1.72 1.02 -9.41
N LEU A 232 -1.49 1.81 -8.36
CA LEU A 232 -1.36 3.26 -8.48
C LEU A 232 -0.16 3.65 -9.34
N GLY A 233 1.02 3.10 -9.05
CA GLY A 233 2.24 3.39 -9.81
C GLY A 233 2.12 3.04 -11.30
N LEU A 234 1.55 1.86 -11.60
CA LEU A 234 1.32 1.41 -12.97
C LEU A 234 0.30 2.29 -13.70
N ARG A 235 -0.79 2.70 -13.02
CA ARG A 235 -1.80 3.60 -13.59
C ARG A 235 -1.20 4.94 -14.01
N HIS A 236 -0.27 5.46 -13.21
CA HIS A 236 0.39 6.74 -13.46
C HIS A 236 1.61 6.63 -14.39
N GLY A 237 1.91 5.46 -14.95
CA GLY A 237 3.00 5.32 -15.91
C GLY A 237 4.41 5.44 -15.28
N MET A 238 4.55 5.11 -13.99
CA MET A 238 5.83 5.26 -13.27
C MET A 238 6.85 4.21 -13.73
N GLU A 239 7.88 4.64 -14.45
CA GLU A 239 8.90 3.76 -15.06
C GLU A 239 9.50 2.75 -14.08
N THR A 240 9.92 3.18 -12.89
CA THR A 240 10.44 2.28 -11.85
C THR A 240 9.46 1.18 -11.45
N VAL A 241 8.15 1.46 -11.43
CA VAL A 241 7.12 0.49 -11.06
C VAL A 241 6.91 -0.51 -12.20
N TYR A 242 6.96 -0.05 -13.44
CA TYR A 242 6.92 -0.91 -14.63
C TYR A 242 8.13 -1.84 -14.69
N ASP A 243 9.35 -1.32 -14.50
CA ASP A 243 10.57 -2.11 -14.48
C ASP A 243 10.49 -3.21 -13.43
N VAL A 244 10.14 -2.86 -12.19
CA VAL A 244 10.00 -3.84 -11.10
C VAL A 244 8.94 -4.87 -11.46
N PHE A 245 7.75 -4.44 -11.90
CA PHE A 245 6.66 -5.36 -12.25
C PHE A 245 7.06 -6.43 -13.27
N LEU A 246 7.85 -6.03 -14.27
CA LEU A 246 8.33 -6.93 -15.32
C LEU A 246 9.51 -7.80 -14.85
N GLU A 247 10.49 -7.21 -14.17
CA GLU A 247 11.69 -7.92 -13.71
C GLU A 247 11.39 -8.95 -12.63
N THR A 248 10.44 -8.66 -11.73
CA THR A 248 9.98 -9.61 -10.71
C THR A 248 8.91 -10.56 -11.24
N ARG A 249 8.57 -10.47 -12.54
CA ARG A 249 7.61 -11.35 -13.21
C ARG A 249 6.28 -11.44 -12.45
N CYS A 250 5.74 -10.30 -12.02
CA CYS A 250 4.59 -10.26 -11.11
C CYS A 250 3.40 -11.11 -11.57
N LEU A 251 3.08 -11.16 -12.87
CA LEU A 251 1.96 -11.95 -13.37
C LEU A 251 2.17 -13.46 -13.16
N ASP A 252 3.40 -13.96 -13.28
CA ASP A 252 3.70 -15.37 -13.05
C ASP A 252 3.45 -15.75 -11.59
N VAL A 253 3.85 -14.87 -10.66
CA VAL A 253 3.60 -15.07 -9.22
C VAL A 253 2.11 -14.98 -8.89
N PHE A 254 1.41 -14.02 -9.50
CA PHE A 254 -0.01 -13.82 -9.26
C PHE A 254 -0.88 -14.97 -9.78
N GLY A 255 -0.36 -15.84 -10.64
CA GLY A 255 -1.11 -16.95 -11.22
C GLY A 255 -1.68 -17.91 -10.17
N ASP A 256 -0.92 -18.19 -9.12
CA ASP A 256 -1.34 -19.06 -8.01
C ASP A 256 -2.47 -18.44 -7.16
N HIS A 257 -2.70 -17.13 -7.31
CA HIS A 257 -3.69 -16.36 -6.55
C HIS A 257 -4.53 -15.43 -7.42
N SER A 258 -4.73 -15.79 -8.69
CA SER A 258 -5.45 -14.99 -9.67
C SER A 258 -6.84 -14.54 -9.21
N LEU A 259 -7.47 -15.24 -8.27
CA LEU A 259 -8.77 -14.87 -7.70
C LEU A 259 -8.70 -13.93 -6.48
N CYS A 260 -7.56 -13.28 -6.24
CA CYS A 260 -7.43 -12.26 -5.21
C CYS A 260 -7.98 -10.89 -5.69
N PRO A 261 -8.95 -10.27 -4.99
CA PRO A 261 -9.57 -9.00 -5.41
C PRO A 261 -8.60 -7.85 -5.59
N SER A 262 -7.56 -7.75 -4.77
CA SER A 262 -6.61 -6.63 -4.79
C SER A 262 -5.75 -6.61 -6.06
N LEU A 263 -5.52 -7.78 -6.67
CA LEU A 263 -4.83 -7.89 -7.96
C LEU A 263 -5.58 -7.19 -9.10
N VAL A 264 -6.91 -7.04 -9.00
CA VAL A 264 -7.69 -6.27 -9.98
C VAL A 264 -7.18 -4.83 -10.08
N SER A 265 -6.82 -4.22 -8.95
CA SER A 265 -6.25 -2.86 -8.92
C SER A 265 -4.95 -2.78 -9.70
N VAL A 266 -4.11 -3.81 -9.56
CA VAL A 266 -2.82 -3.93 -10.25
C VAL A 266 -3.01 -4.05 -11.77
N ILE A 267 -3.85 -4.99 -12.22
CA ILE A 267 -4.09 -5.21 -13.65
C ILE A 267 -4.79 -4.01 -14.29
N ASN A 268 -5.80 -3.44 -13.63
CA ASN A 268 -6.44 -2.23 -14.12
C ASN A 268 -5.46 -1.05 -14.20
N GLY A 269 -4.57 -0.90 -13.22
CA GLY A 269 -3.51 0.10 -13.26
C GLY A 269 -2.57 -0.12 -14.44
N TYR A 270 -2.12 -1.36 -14.66
CA TYR A 270 -1.24 -1.71 -15.77
C TYR A 270 -1.87 -1.43 -17.13
N VAL A 271 -3.12 -1.87 -17.34
CA VAL A 271 -3.85 -1.62 -18.59
C VAL A 271 -4.08 -0.12 -18.81
N ALA A 272 -4.49 0.61 -17.77
CA ALA A 272 -4.73 2.04 -17.86
C ALA A 272 -3.46 2.83 -18.21
N GLY A 273 -2.33 2.49 -17.58
CA GLY A 273 -1.06 3.14 -17.89
C GLY A 273 -0.53 2.80 -19.27
N LEU A 274 -0.66 1.55 -19.74
CA LEU A 274 -0.30 1.17 -21.11
C LEU A 274 -1.17 1.85 -22.19
N ALA A 275 -2.43 2.16 -21.87
CA ALA A 275 -3.32 2.90 -22.76
C ALA A 275 -3.04 4.42 -22.78
N ALA A 276 -2.24 4.96 -21.85
CA ALA A 276 -2.01 6.39 -21.74
C ALA A 276 -1.05 6.91 -22.83
N PRO A 277 -1.37 8.03 -23.50
CA PRO A 277 -0.67 8.47 -24.73
C PRO A 277 0.75 9.03 -24.53
N HIS A 278 1.25 9.16 -23.31
CA HIS A 278 2.50 9.89 -22.99
C HIS A 278 3.31 9.24 -21.87
N THR A 279 3.40 7.91 -21.83
CA THR A 279 4.25 7.22 -20.85
C THR A 279 5.71 7.18 -21.35
N SER A 280 6.67 7.37 -20.44
CA SER A 280 8.11 7.28 -20.74
C SER A 280 8.63 5.84 -20.83
N ILE A 281 7.75 4.88 -20.59
CA ILE A 281 8.05 3.45 -20.51
C ILE A 281 8.20 2.82 -21.90
N ASP A 282 8.91 1.70 -21.98
CA ASP A 282 8.93 0.85 -23.17
C ASP A 282 7.60 0.08 -23.30
N ILE A 283 6.56 0.77 -23.78
CA ILE A 283 5.21 0.24 -23.94
C ILE A 283 5.22 -1.08 -24.72
N GLN A 284 6.06 -1.20 -25.74
CA GLN A 284 6.09 -2.37 -26.61
C GLN A 284 6.53 -3.61 -25.84
N ARG A 285 7.61 -3.50 -25.07
CA ARG A 285 8.10 -4.58 -24.19
C ARG A 285 7.03 -5.04 -23.20
N HIS A 286 6.31 -4.10 -22.59
CA HIS A 286 5.25 -4.40 -21.64
C HIS A 286 4.00 -5.02 -22.26
N LEU A 287 3.62 -4.57 -23.46
CA LEU A 287 2.54 -5.17 -24.23
C LEU A 287 2.92 -6.58 -24.68
N ASP A 288 4.16 -6.82 -25.09
CA ASP A 288 4.65 -8.15 -25.46
C ASP A 288 4.60 -9.10 -24.27
N TYR A 289 5.05 -8.67 -23.09
CA TYR A 289 4.92 -9.43 -21.84
C TYR A 289 3.45 -9.75 -21.50
N LEU A 290 2.57 -8.73 -21.54
CA LEU A 290 1.14 -8.90 -21.22
C LEU A 290 0.42 -9.84 -22.19
N HIS A 291 0.81 -9.87 -23.47
CA HIS A 291 0.20 -10.71 -24.51
C HIS A 291 0.92 -12.06 -24.69
N GLU A 292 1.88 -12.40 -23.83
CA GLU A 292 2.27 -13.80 -23.70
C GLU A 292 1.04 -14.63 -23.31
N PRO A 293 0.81 -15.81 -23.92
CA PRO A 293 -0.48 -16.50 -23.76
C PRO A 293 -0.84 -16.94 -22.34
N GLU A 294 0.14 -17.06 -21.45
CA GLU A 294 -0.12 -17.34 -20.02
C GLU A 294 -0.49 -16.05 -19.28
N ASN A 295 0.31 -15.00 -19.44
CA ASN A 295 0.08 -13.69 -18.81
C ASN A 295 -1.28 -13.08 -19.18
N LEU A 296 -1.68 -13.19 -20.45
CA LEU A 296 -2.98 -12.70 -20.91
C LEU A 296 -4.14 -13.47 -20.25
N PHE A 297 -3.98 -14.79 -20.17
CA PHE A 297 -4.96 -15.65 -19.50
C PHE A 297 -5.08 -15.31 -18.01
N LEU A 298 -3.94 -15.15 -17.31
CA LEU A 298 -3.91 -14.77 -15.90
C LEU A 298 -4.51 -13.38 -15.67
N ALA A 299 -4.18 -12.40 -16.52
CA ALA A 299 -4.78 -11.06 -16.45
C ALA A 299 -6.30 -11.11 -16.62
N CYS A 300 -6.82 -11.91 -17.55
CA CYS A 300 -8.25 -12.15 -17.70
C CYS A 300 -8.85 -12.81 -16.44
N CYS A 301 -8.23 -13.86 -15.90
CA CYS A 301 -8.67 -14.51 -14.67
C CYS A 301 -8.74 -13.52 -13.50
N ILE A 302 -7.70 -12.70 -13.31
CA ILE A 302 -7.70 -11.65 -12.29
C ILE A 302 -8.83 -10.66 -12.49
N LEU A 303 -9.07 -10.18 -13.72
CA LEU A 303 -10.15 -9.25 -14.00
C LEU A 303 -11.55 -9.85 -13.86
N THR A 304 -11.69 -11.19 -13.91
CA THR A 304 -12.95 -11.89 -13.61
C THR A 304 -13.29 -11.89 -12.12
N THR A 305 -12.31 -11.63 -11.26
CA THR A 305 -12.47 -11.62 -9.81
C THR A 305 -13.45 -10.53 -9.42
N ASN A 306 -14.60 -10.95 -8.92
CA ASN A 306 -15.53 -10.06 -8.25
C ASN A 306 -14.96 -9.76 -6.86
N GLY A 307 -15.08 -8.53 -6.37
CA GLY A 307 -14.66 -8.20 -5.00
C GLY A 307 -15.41 -9.11 -4.03
N TRP A 308 -14.79 -10.22 -3.63
CA TRP A 308 -15.53 -11.33 -3.06
C TRP A 308 -16.00 -10.95 -1.66
N ASN A 309 -17.31 -10.85 -1.53
CA ASN A 309 -18.03 -10.82 -0.27
C ASN A 309 -17.43 -11.85 0.71
N ALA A 310 -16.66 -11.37 1.70
CA ALA A 310 -16.28 -12.14 2.88
C ALA A 310 -17.44 -12.09 3.90
N PHE A 311 -18.62 -12.59 3.51
CA PHE A 311 -19.62 -13.00 4.50
C PHE A 311 -19.21 -14.35 5.09
N GLY A 312 -18.29 -14.30 6.06
CA GLY A 312 -18.46 -15.13 7.26
C GLY A 312 -19.69 -14.64 8.00
N LYS A 313 -20.45 -15.51 8.67
CA LYS A 313 -21.75 -15.24 9.31
C LYS A 313 -21.73 -14.23 10.49
N THR A 314 -20.76 -13.33 10.56
CA THR A 314 -20.65 -12.31 11.61
C THR A 314 -20.49 -10.92 10.98
N PRO A 315 -21.43 -10.00 11.24
CA PRO A 315 -21.33 -8.62 10.77
C PRO A 315 -20.32 -7.87 11.64
N SER A 316 -19.05 -7.81 11.22
CA SER A 316 -18.12 -6.80 11.72
C SER A 316 -18.10 -5.61 10.75
N VAL A 317 -18.70 -4.53 11.25
CA VAL A 317 -19.16 -3.25 10.68
C VAL A 317 -18.23 -2.45 9.72
N LEU A 318 -17.04 -2.89 9.27
CA LEU A 318 -16.10 -1.94 8.64
C LEU A 318 -15.45 -2.28 7.29
N GLU A 319 -15.70 -3.44 6.67
CA GLU A 319 -15.15 -3.75 5.34
C GLU A 319 -16.27 -4.11 4.35
N ILE A 320 -16.73 -3.11 3.58
CA ILE A 320 -17.56 -3.34 2.41
C ILE A 320 -16.75 -2.86 1.21
N THR A 321 -15.92 -3.73 0.62
CA THR A 321 -15.65 -3.59 -0.81
C THR A 321 -16.92 -4.09 -1.50
N PRO A 322 -17.75 -3.22 -2.11
CA PRO A 322 -18.97 -3.69 -2.77
C PRO A 322 -18.58 -4.67 -3.87
N ALA A 323 -19.36 -5.75 -4.02
CA ALA A 323 -19.25 -6.64 -5.17
C ALA A 323 -19.15 -5.81 -6.45
N ARG A 324 -18.12 -6.07 -7.27
CA ARG A 324 -17.98 -5.52 -8.62
C ARG A 324 -19.21 -5.90 -9.42
N LEU A 325 -19.88 -4.87 -9.93
CA LEU A 325 -21.00 -5.07 -10.86
C LEU A 325 -20.48 -5.71 -12.15
N SER A 326 -21.28 -6.56 -12.79
CA SER A 326 -20.95 -7.20 -14.07
C SER A 326 -20.45 -6.19 -15.11
N GLY A 327 -21.03 -4.98 -15.13
CA GLY A 327 -20.60 -3.90 -16.03
C GLY A 327 -19.17 -3.40 -15.79
N ALA A 328 -18.65 -3.48 -14.56
CA ALA A 328 -17.26 -3.15 -14.26
C ALA A 328 -16.30 -4.22 -14.83
N ILE A 329 -16.64 -5.49 -14.68
CA ILE A 329 -15.87 -6.60 -15.26
C ILE A 329 -15.80 -6.46 -16.79
N CYS A 330 -16.94 -6.29 -17.46
CA CYS A 330 -16.99 -6.13 -18.91
C CYS A 330 -16.16 -4.93 -19.40
N ARG A 331 -16.25 -3.78 -18.71
CA ARG A 331 -15.47 -2.59 -19.05
C ARG A 331 -13.97 -2.85 -18.95
N ASP A 332 -13.53 -3.49 -17.86
CA ASP A 332 -12.12 -3.70 -17.60
C ASP A 332 -11.52 -4.72 -18.60
N ILE A 333 -12.28 -5.77 -18.94
CA ILE A 333 -11.93 -6.71 -20.02
C ILE A 333 -11.86 -6.00 -21.39
N ARG A 334 -12.82 -5.13 -21.70
CA ARG A 334 -12.81 -4.38 -22.96
C ARG A 334 -11.61 -3.44 -23.03
N ALA A 335 -11.22 -2.83 -21.91
CA ALA A 335 -10.02 -1.98 -21.85
C ALA A 335 -8.76 -2.80 -22.15
N LEU A 336 -8.62 -4.00 -21.57
CA LEU A 336 -7.53 -4.93 -21.87
C LEU A 336 -7.52 -5.35 -23.35
N ALA A 337 -8.67 -5.76 -23.90
CA ALA A 337 -8.82 -6.15 -25.30
C ALA A 337 -8.49 -5.02 -26.29
N SER A 338 -8.72 -3.76 -25.88
CA SER A 338 -8.45 -2.59 -26.71
C SER A 338 -6.96 -2.26 -26.84
N LEU A 339 -6.08 -2.81 -25.99
CA LEU A 339 -4.64 -2.57 -26.09
C LEU A 339 -4.03 -3.18 -27.38
N ARG A 340 -4.41 -4.42 -27.72
CA ARG A 340 -4.05 -5.09 -28.97
C ARG A 340 -5.20 -5.98 -29.48
N PRO A 341 -6.19 -5.40 -30.17
CA PRO A 341 -7.39 -6.14 -30.59
C PRO A 341 -7.12 -7.18 -31.70
N SER A 342 -5.95 -7.15 -32.33
CA SER A 342 -5.60 -8.09 -33.41
C SER A 342 -4.56 -9.14 -32.98
N ASP A 343 -4.20 -9.19 -31.70
CA ASP A 343 -3.18 -10.12 -31.22
C ASP A 343 -3.72 -11.57 -31.22
N PRO A 344 -3.00 -12.54 -31.81
CA PRO A 344 -3.43 -13.94 -31.88
C PRO A 344 -3.50 -14.62 -30.51
N SER A 345 -2.83 -14.09 -29.48
CA SER A 345 -2.91 -14.60 -28.10
C SER A 345 -4.35 -14.64 -27.57
N TRP A 346 -5.24 -13.78 -28.05
CA TRP A 346 -6.66 -13.77 -27.67
C TRP A 346 -7.38 -15.08 -27.99
N ASP A 347 -7.05 -15.74 -29.10
CA ASP A 347 -7.64 -17.04 -29.45
C ASP A 347 -7.20 -18.14 -28.49
N GLN A 348 -5.97 -18.07 -27.98
CA GLN A 348 -5.48 -19.01 -26.98
C GLN A 348 -6.07 -18.71 -25.60
N CYS A 349 -6.11 -17.45 -25.20
CA CYS A 349 -6.72 -17.01 -23.93
C CYS A 349 -8.20 -17.44 -23.85
N ARG A 350 -8.99 -17.18 -24.91
CA ARG A 350 -10.40 -17.59 -24.96
C ARG A 350 -10.59 -19.11 -24.93
N ARG A 351 -9.68 -19.88 -25.54
CA ARG A 351 -9.72 -21.35 -25.43
C ARG A 351 -9.47 -21.80 -23.99
N LYS A 352 -8.40 -21.32 -23.35
CA LYS A 352 -8.10 -21.65 -21.95
C LYS A 352 -9.24 -21.29 -20.98
N LEU A 353 -9.86 -20.12 -21.16
CA LEU A 353 -11.03 -19.73 -20.36
C LEU A 353 -12.23 -20.67 -20.56
N ARG A 354 -12.47 -21.17 -21.78
CA ARG A 354 -13.51 -22.18 -22.04
C ARG A 354 -13.14 -23.53 -21.44
N ASP A 355 -11.88 -23.93 -21.54
CA ASP A 355 -11.37 -25.17 -20.95
C ASP A 355 -11.60 -25.15 -19.44
N LEU A 356 -11.24 -24.05 -18.77
CA LEU A 356 -11.45 -23.84 -17.33
C LEU A 356 -12.92 -23.96 -16.88
N LEU A 357 -13.89 -23.67 -17.76
CA LEU A 357 -15.32 -23.86 -17.47
C LEU A 357 -15.74 -25.33 -17.53
N GLN A 358 -15.08 -26.14 -18.36
CA GLN A 358 -15.40 -27.56 -18.59
C GLN A 358 -14.64 -28.46 -17.62
N ASP A 359 -13.34 -28.23 -17.48
CA ASP A 359 -12.40 -28.97 -16.66
C ASP A 359 -11.32 -28.00 -16.15
N ASP A 360 -11.19 -27.88 -14.83
CA ASP A 360 -10.18 -27.02 -14.22
C ASP A 360 -8.80 -27.71 -14.09
N GLY A 361 -8.65 -28.87 -14.74
CA GLY A 361 -7.47 -29.72 -14.64
C GLY A 361 -7.29 -30.32 -13.24
N GLY A 362 -8.33 -30.25 -12.40
CA GLY A 362 -8.33 -30.71 -11.00
C GLY A 362 -7.55 -29.82 -10.04
N GLU A 363 -6.89 -28.77 -10.51
CA GLU A 363 -5.94 -28.01 -9.69
C GLU A 363 -6.15 -26.50 -9.72
N PHE A 364 -6.72 -25.90 -10.79
CA PHE A 364 -6.76 -24.44 -10.88
C PHE A 364 -7.52 -23.82 -9.71
N PHE A 365 -8.81 -24.12 -9.53
CA PHE A 365 -9.62 -23.54 -8.46
C PHE A 365 -9.22 -24.04 -7.06
N VAL A 366 -8.61 -25.22 -6.97
CA VAL A 366 -8.13 -25.80 -5.72
C VAL A 366 -6.88 -25.07 -5.20
N LYS A 367 -6.00 -24.65 -6.12
CA LYS A 367 -4.80 -23.85 -5.80
C LYS A 367 -5.15 -22.41 -5.44
N GLN A 368 -6.27 -21.89 -5.94
CA GLN A 368 -6.72 -20.56 -5.56
C GLN A 368 -7.10 -20.53 -4.07
N GLN A 369 -6.57 -19.54 -3.36
CA GLN A 369 -6.83 -19.35 -1.95
C GLN A 369 -7.45 -17.97 -1.72
N LYS A 370 -8.38 -17.91 -0.78
CA LYS A 370 -9.01 -16.69 -0.30
C LYS A 370 -8.38 -16.29 1.02
N TRP A 371 -7.88 -15.07 1.12
CA TRP A 371 -7.51 -14.51 2.40
C TRP A 371 -8.74 -14.23 3.26
N THR A 372 -8.74 -14.71 4.51
CA THR A 372 -9.75 -14.42 5.53
C THR A 372 -9.07 -13.92 6.82
N ASN A 373 -9.86 -13.49 7.80
CA ASN A 373 -9.34 -13.15 9.14
C ASN A 373 -8.66 -14.34 9.85
N HIS A 374 -8.78 -15.55 9.30
CA HIS A 374 -8.17 -16.77 9.81
C HIS A 374 -7.02 -17.28 8.92
N GLY A 375 -6.55 -16.46 7.97
CA GLY A 375 -5.53 -16.81 6.98
C GLY A 375 -6.14 -17.26 5.65
N PHE A 376 -5.37 -17.98 4.85
CA PHE A 376 -5.85 -18.48 3.57
C PHE A 376 -6.82 -19.66 3.72
N GLU A 377 -8.02 -19.52 3.14
CA GLU A 377 -9.03 -20.56 3.02
C GLU A 377 -9.14 -21.00 1.55
N VAL A 378 -9.25 -22.31 1.33
CA VAL A 378 -9.59 -22.86 0.01
C VAL A 378 -10.95 -22.35 -0.43
N LEU A 379 -11.13 -22.14 -1.74
CA LEU A 379 -12.40 -21.69 -2.30
C LEU A 379 -13.53 -22.66 -1.97
N LYS A 380 -14.63 -22.09 -1.47
CA LYS A 380 -15.88 -22.82 -1.29
C LYS A 380 -16.57 -23.00 -2.65
N PRO A 381 -17.38 -24.06 -2.83
CA PRO A 381 -18.08 -24.32 -4.10
C PRO A 381 -18.83 -23.10 -4.64
N GLU A 382 -19.45 -22.30 -3.78
CA GLU A 382 -20.19 -21.10 -4.18
C GLU A 382 -19.29 -20.03 -4.80
N ALA A 383 -18.06 -19.87 -4.28
CA ALA A 383 -17.08 -18.93 -4.82
C ALA A 383 -16.53 -19.41 -6.18
N ILE A 384 -16.38 -20.72 -6.34
CA ILE A 384 -15.99 -21.32 -7.63
C ILE A 384 -17.10 -21.11 -8.65
N ASP A 385 -18.37 -21.32 -8.28
CA ASP A 385 -19.51 -21.09 -9.16
C ASP A 385 -19.64 -19.61 -9.58
N GLU A 386 -19.38 -18.69 -8.65
CA GLU A 386 -19.31 -17.26 -8.94
C GLU A 386 -18.17 -16.93 -9.92
N ALA A 387 -16.96 -17.46 -9.69
CA ALA A 387 -15.84 -17.28 -10.62
C ALA A 387 -16.17 -17.81 -12.02
N LYS A 388 -16.76 -19.02 -12.11
CA LYS A 388 -17.22 -19.60 -13.38
C LYS A 388 -18.29 -18.73 -14.05
N SER A 389 -19.21 -18.14 -13.28
CA SER A 389 -20.19 -17.19 -13.82
C SER A 389 -19.52 -15.95 -14.42
N ASN A 390 -18.52 -15.40 -13.75
CA ASN A 390 -17.78 -14.24 -14.26
C ASN A 390 -16.93 -14.59 -15.48
N ILE A 391 -16.33 -15.78 -15.53
CA ILE A 391 -15.59 -16.26 -16.70
C ILE A 391 -16.53 -16.36 -17.92
N ARG A 392 -17.76 -16.86 -17.75
CA ARG A 392 -18.77 -16.85 -18.84
C ARG A 392 -19.07 -15.43 -19.32
N LEU A 393 -19.28 -14.50 -18.39
CA LEU A 393 -19.50 -13.08 -18.71
C LEU A 393 -18.32 -12.49 -19.50
N VAL A 394 -17.08 -12.79 -19.10
CA VAL A 394 -15.87 -12.34 -19.80
C VAL A 394 -15.78 -12.94 -21.20
N LEU A 395 -16.09 -14.23 -21.36
CA LEU A 395 -16.12 -14.88 -22.67
C LEU A 395 -17.16 -14.25 -23.60
N ASP A 396 -18.38 -14.00 -23.11
CA ASP A 396 -19.45 -13.36 -23.88
C ASP A 396 -19.02 -11.95 -24.35
N GLU A 397 -18.38 -11.18 -23.46
CA GLU A 397 -17.86 -9.85 -23.78
C GLU A 397 -16.75 -9.90 -24.84
N LEU A 398 -15.78 -10.80 -24.69
CA LEU A 398 -14.68 -10.97 -25.66
C LEU A 398 -15.21 -11.45 -27.02
N ASP A 399 -16.13 -12.42 -27.03
CA ASP A 399 -16.71 -12.95 -28.25
C ASP A 399 -17.53 -11.88 -28.98
N GLY A 400 -18.28 -11.04 -28.26
CA GLY A 400 -18.93 -9.86 -28.83
C GLY A 400 -17.92 -8.87 -29.43
N PHE A 401 -16.92 -8.47 -28.65
CA PHE A 401 -15.88 -7.52 -29.06
C PHE A 401 -15.17 -7.94 -30.36
N PHE A 402 -14.76 -9.21 -30.47
CA PHE A 402 -14.05 -9.70 -31.67
C PHE A 402 -14.99 -10.05 -32.83
N SER A 403 -16.26 -10.37 -32.60
CA SER A 403 -17.22 -10.65 -33.68
C SER A 403 -17.66 -9.37 -34.40
N ASP A 404 -17.86 -8.27 -33.65
CA ASP A 404 -18.21 -6.97 -34.23
C ASP A 404 -17.07 -6.37 -35.06
N SER A 405 -15.82 -6.67 -34.69
CA SER A 405 -14.63 -6.27 -35.46
C SER A 405 -14.53 -6.97 -36.83
N LYS A 406 -15.05 -8.20 -36.95
CA LYS A 406 -15.04 -8.95 -38.22
C LYS A 406 -16.11 -8.45 -39.19
N ASN A 407 -17.22 -7.90 -38.68
CA ASN A 407 -18.31 -7.37 -39.50
C ASN A 407 -18.10 -5.93 -39.97
N THR A 408 -17.14 -5.20 -39.40
CA THR A 408 -16.85 -3.80 -39.75
C THR A 408 -15.78 -3.63 -40.83
N ASN A 409 -15.14 -4.71 -41.29
CA ASN A 409 -14.17 -4.68 -42.38
C ASN A 409 -14.77 -4.54 -43.80
N ASP A 410 -16.09 -4.48 -43.95
CA ASP A 410 -16.74 -4.25 -45.26
C ASP A 410 -17.30 -2.83 -45.47
N HIS A 411 -17.39 -1.96 -44.46
CA HIS A 411 -17.64 -0.53 -44.65
C HIS A 411 -17.32 0.24 -43.37
N TYR A 412 -16.54 1.33 -43.52
CA TYR A 412 -16.09 2.31 -42.50
C TYR A 412 -14.66 2.11 -41.95
N SER A 413 -13.72 2.73 -42.66
CA SER A 413 -12.51 3.31 -42.08
C SER A 413 -12.90 4.25 -40.92
N MET A 414 -12.69 3.83 -39.68
CA MET A 414 -12.83 4.72 -38.51
C MET A 414 -11.78 5.84 -38.58
N HIS A 415 -12.27 7.08 -38.68
CA HIS A 415 -11.44 8.29 -38.67
C HIS A 415 -10.99 8.64 -37.23
N PRO A 416 -9.82 9.27 -37.01
CA PRO A 416 -9.21 9.48 -35.68
C PRO A 416 -9.95 10.42 -34.70
N ARG A 417 -11.14 10.92 -35.04
CA ARG A 417 -11.86 11.91 -34.23
C ARG A 417 -12.82 11.31 -33.20
N GLU A 418 -13.28 10.08 -33.37
CA GLU A 418 -14.21 9.44 -32.42
C GLU A 418 -13.50 8.91 -31.16
N SER A 419 -12.20 8.64 -31.25
CA SER A 419 -11.34 8.28 -30.10
C SER A 419 -11.28 9.40 -29.03
N MET A 420 -11.40 10.67 -29.43
CA MET A 420 -11.35 11.79 -28.47
C MET A 420 -12.65 11.98 -27.69
N ALA A 421 -13.81 11.68 -28.28
CA ALA A 421 -15.10 11.85 -27.61
C ALA A 421 -15.28 10.85 -26.45
N TRP A 422 -14.80 9.62 -26.61
CA TRP A 422 -14.82 8.60 -25.56
C TRP A 422 -13.80 8.86 -24.44
N ARG A 423 -12.65 9.46 -24.77
CA ARG A 423 -11.64 9.93 -23.78
C ARG A 423 -12.18 11.06 -22.90
N PHE A 424 -13.04 11.93 -23.42
CA PHE A 424 -13.63 13.04 -22.68
C PHE A 424 -14.82 12.62 -21.80
N LEU A 425 -15.63 11.66 -22.27
CA LEU A 425 -16.79 11.14 -21.52
C LEU A 425 -16.40 10.21 -20.36
N GLY A 426 -15.31 9.45 -20.49
CA GLY A 426 -14.77 8.63 -19.40
C GLY A 426 -14.32 9.45 -18.19
N GLY A 427 -13.67 10.60 -18.43
CA GLY A 427 -13.22 11.52 -17.38
C GLY A 427 -14.36 12.32 -16.73
N ILE A 428 -15.38 12.72 -17.49
CA ILE A 428 -16.52 13.51 -16.95
C ILE A 428 -17.48 12.65 -16.12
N HIS A 429 -17.63 11.36 -16.44
CA HIS A 429 -18.52 10.48 -15.68
C HIS A 429 -18.00 10.19 -14.25
N GLN A 430 -16.69 10.30 -14.03
CA GLN A 430 -16.07 10.23 -12.70
C GLN A 430 -16.37 11.49 -11.86
N TYR A 431 -16.49 12.67 -12.49
CA TYR A 431 -16.80 13.94 -11.81
C TYR A 431 -18.29 14.12 -11.49
N LEU A 432 -19.20 13.63 -12.35
CA LEU A 432 -20.65 13.88 -12.18
C LEU A 432 -21.34 12.98 -11.16
N TRP A 433 -20.72 11.87 -10.75
CA TRP A 433 -21.32 10.98 -9.74
C TRP A 433 -21.11 11.46 -8.29
N TYR A 434 -20.11 12.31 -8.03
CA TYR A 434 -19.76 12.78 -6.68
C TYR A 434 -20.36 14.15 -6.28
N LEU A 435 -21.08 14.83 -7.19
CA LEU A 435 -21.73 16.12 -6.90
C LEU A 435 -23.22 16.02 -6.53
N ARG A 436 -23.75 14.81 -6.30
CA ARG A 436 -25.10 14.61 -5.77
C ARG A 436 -25.10 13.62 -4.61
N ARG A 437 -24.67 14.12 -3.44
CA ARG A 437 -25.27 13.80 -2.14
C ARG A 437 -24.89 14.85 -1.11
#